data_AF-A0AAU1R3N8-F1
#
_entry.id   AF-A0AAU1R3N8-F1
#
_cell.length_a   1.000
_cell.length_b   1.000
_cell.length_c   1.000
_cell.angle_alpha   90.00
_cell.angle_beta   90.00
_cell.angle_gamma   90.00
#
_symmetry.space_group_name_H-M   'P 1'
#
loop_
_entity.id
_entity.type
_entity.pdbx_description
1 polymer ?
#
loop_
_entity_poly.entity_id
_entity_poly.type
_entity_poly.pdbx_seq_one_letter_code
_entity_poly.pdbx_strand_id
1 'polypeptide(L)' 'MRTTPTTRLEADTWIAVLISYGHLHSAEPGPDETWTVKRTPVSTPQTLHHPVLALDFVAEILRDVHRDASGLRR' A
#
# COMPACT_ATOMS: atom_id res chain seq x y z
N MET A 1 19.73 1.55 3.24
CA MET A 1 19.43 0.28 3.93
C MET A 1 18.54 0.61 5.11
N ARG A 2 17.31 0.07 5.19
CA ARG A 2 16.39 0.36 6.30
C ARG A 2 16.82 -0.52 7.49
N THR A 3 17.03 0.09 8.66
CA THR A 3 17.57 -0.58 9.86
C THR A 3 16.49 -0.94 10.88
N THR A 4 15.27 -0.44 10.71
CA THR A 4 14.11 -0.75 11.57
C THR A 4 13.36 -1.95 10.98
N PRO A 5 13.04 -2.99 11.78
CA PRO A 5 12.22 -4.10 11.34
C PRO A 5 10.88 -3.60 10.80
N THR A 6 10.48 -4.10 9.63
CA THR A 6 9.15 -3.84 9.10
C THR A 6 8.13 -4.55 9.99
N THR A 7 7.24 -3.77 10.60
CA THR A 7 6.21 -4.32 11.49
C THR A 7 4.86 -4.36 10.78
N ARG A 8 4.03 -5.33 11.15
CA ARG A 8 2.62 -5.37 10.73
C ARG A 8 1.89 -4.06 11.02
N LEU A 9 2.11 -3.48 12.21
CA LEU A 9 1.51 -2.20 12.60
C LEU A 9 1.88 -1.06 11.65
N GLU A 10 3.14 -1.01 11.21
CA GLU A 10 3.56 0.00 10.24
C GLU A 10 2.85 -0.19 8.89
N ALA A 11 2.76 -1.43 8.41
CA ALA A 11 2.03 -1.74 7.18
C ALA A 11 0.54 -1.35 7.29
N ASP A 12 -0.12 -1.72 8.38
CA ASP A 12 -1.52 -1.36 8.65
C ASP A 12 -1.73 0.16 8.66
N THR A 13 -0.80 0.89 9.29
CA THR A 13 -0.85 2.36 9.37
C THR A 13 -0.80 2.99 7.98
N TRP A 14 0.15 2.57 7.14
CA TRP A 14 0.26 3.09 5.78
C TRP A 14 -0.91 2.68 4.89
N ILE A 15 -1.38 1.44 4.99
CA ILE A 15 -2.57 0.98 4.28
C ILE A 15 -3.79 1.83 4.63
N ALA A 16 -4.00 2.13 5.92
CA ALA A 16 -5.09 2.98 6.37
C ALA A 16 -4.99 4.41 5.80
N VAL A 17 -3.78 4.98 5.75
CA VAL A 17 -3.53 6.28 5.11
C VAL A 17 -3.91 6.21 3.62
N LEU A 18 -3.45 5.21 2.88
CA LEU A 18 -3.76 5.10 1.45
C LEU A 18 -5.27 4.97 1.18
N ILE A 19 -6.00 4.25 2.02
CA ILE A 19 -7.48 4.17 1.95
C ILE A 19 -8.11 5.53 2.23
N SER A 20 -7.67 6.21 3.29
CA SER A 20 -8.23 7.52 3.70
C SER A 20 -8.06 8.61 2.65
N TYR A 21 -6.97 8.55 1.86
CA TYR A 21 -6.71 9.50 0.77
C TYR A 21 -7.22 9.01 -0.59
N GLY A 22 -7.88 7.85 -0.66
CA GLY A 22 -8.48 7.31 -1.89
C GLY A 22 -7.48 6.73 -2.88
N HIS A 23 -6.23 6.48 -2.46
CA HIS A 23 -5.19 5.84 -3.28
C HIS A 23 -5.26 4.30 -3.23
N LEU A 24 -6.07 3.77 -2.32
CA LEU A 24 -6.37 2.35 -2.21
C LEU A 24 -7.87 2.17 -1.99
N HIS A 25 -8.50 1.29 -2.76
CA HIS A 25 -9.93 1.05 -2.64
C HIS A 25 -10.27 0.19 -1.42
N SER A 26 -9.53 -0.89 -1.20
CA SER A 26 -9.69 -1.75 -0.03
C SER A 26 -8.41 -2.49 0.34
N ALA A 27 -8.31 -2.84 1.61
CA ALA A 27 -7.32 -3.78 2.12
C ALA A 27 -7.96 -4.61 3.24
N GLU A 28 -8.06 -5.91 3.00
CA GLU A 28 -8.61 -6.86 3.95
C GLU A 28 -7.46 -7.63 4.59
N PRO A 29 -7.29 -7.57 5.93
CA PRO A 29 -6.26 -8.35 6.60
C PRO A 29 -6.65 -9.83 6.59
N GLY A 30 -5.69 -10.69 6.23
CA GLY A 30 -5.78 -12.14 6.29
C GLY A 30 -5.02 -12.73 7.47
N PRO A 31 -5.01 -14.08 7.60
CA PRO A 31 -4.14 -14.78 8.54
C PRO A 31 -2.65 -14.53 8.22
N ASP A 32 -1.77 -14.83 9.15
CA ASP A 32 -0.30 -14.86 8.94
C ASP A 32 0.32 -13.57 8.37
N GLU A 33 -0.17 -12.41 8.82
CA GLU A 33 0.32 -11.10 8.37
C GLU A 33 0.16 -10.87 6.87
N THR A 34 -0.94 -11.39 6.31
CA THR A 34 -1.31 -11.17 4.92
C THR A 34 -2.34 -10.04 4.77
N TRP A 35 -2.38 -9.42 3.59
CA TRP A 35 -3.43 -8.49 3.19
C TRP A 35 -3.88 -8.77 1.77
N THR A 36 -5.18 -8.82 1.53
CA THR A 36 -5.73 -8.76 0.18
C THR A 36 -6.13 -7.33 -0.14
N VAL A 37 -5.41 -6.72 -1.08
CA VAL A 37 -5.56 -5.30 -1.44
C VAL A 37 -6.18 -5.13 -2.82
N LYS A 38 -6.97 -4.08 -3.01
CA LYS A 38 -7.47 -3.63 -4.32
C LYS A 38 -7.16 -2.15 -4.52
N ARG A 39 -6.43 -1.82 -5.59
CA ARG A 39 -6.10 -0.41 -5.94
C ARG A 39 -7.34 0.39 -6.34
N THR A 40 -8.14 -0.15 -7.26
CA THR A 40 -9.39 0.47 -7.70
C THR A 40 -10.54 -0.55 -7.62
N PRO A 41 -11.81 -0.12 -7.75
CA PRO A 41 -12.94 -1.05 -7.72
C PRO A 41 -12.85 -2.17 -8.76
N VAL A 42 -12.25 -1.88 -9.92
CA VAL A 42 -12.11 -2.81 -11.07
C VAL A 42 -10.78 -3.56 -11.09
N SER A 43 -9.82 -3.21 -10.22
CA SER A 43 -8.54 -3.91 -10.14
C SER A 43 -8.72 -5.33 -9.61
N THR A 44 -7.96 -6.27 -10.16
CA THR A 44 -7.83 -7.61 -9.59
C THR A 44 -7.27 -7.51 -8.16
N PRO A 45 -7.87 -8.20 -7.18
CA PRO A 45 -7.31 -8.27 -5.83
C PRO A 45 -5.92 -8.88 -5.84
N GLN A 46 -5.01 -8.33 -5.04
CA GLN A 46 -3.65 -8.82 -4.86
C GLN A 46 -3.43 -9.20 -3.41
N THR A 47 -2.93 -10.41 -3.16
CA THR A 47 -2.56 -10.84 -1.80
C THR A 47 -1.09 -10.53 -1.54
N LEU A 48 -0.82 -9.85 -0.43
CA LEU A 48 0.50 -9.50 0.06
C LEU A 48 0.80 -10.40 1.25
N HIS A 49 1.87 -11.21 1.17
CA HIS A 49 2.08 -12.29 2.12
C HIS A 49 2.82 -11.90 3.40
N HIS A 50 3.47 -10.73 3.45
CA HIS A 50 4.26 -10.29 4.61
C HIS A 50 4.32 -8.75 4.69
N PRO A 51 4.62 -8.17 5.88
CA PRO A 51 4.73 -6.72 6.08
C PRO A 51 5.71 -6.04 5.12
N VAL A 52 6.78 -6.72 4.72
CA VAL A 52 7.75 -6.20 3.73
C VAL A 52 7.09 -5.97 2.37
N LEU A 53 6.32 -6.95 1.88
CA LEU A 53 5.60 -6.81 0.60
C LEU A 53 4.50 -5.75 0.68
N ALA A 54 3.88 -5.59 1.85
CA ALA A 54 2.94 -4.50 2.09
C ALA A 54 3.59 -3.12 1.96
N LEU A 55 4.78 -2.92 2.54
CA LEU A 55 5.51 -1.66 2.39
C LEU A 55 6.07 -1.44 0.99
N ASP A 56 6.49 -2.48 0.28
CA ASP A 56 6.91 -2.36 -1.12
C ASP A 56 5.74 -1.91 -2.01
N PHE A 57 4.56 -2.48 -1.78
CA PHE A 57 3.32 -2.08 -2.44
C PHE A 57 2.93 -0.63 -2.12
N VAL A 58 3.00 -0.21 -0.84
CA VAL A 58 2.80 1.19 -0.43
C VAL A 58 3.77 2.11 -1.15
N ALA A 59 5.06 1.75 -1.19
CA ALA A 59 6.08 2.56 -1.84
C ALA A 59 5.85 2.68 -3.36
N GLU A 60 5.29 1.67 -4.01
CA GLU A 60 4.88 1.77 -5.42
C GLU A 60 3.78 2.81 -5.61
N ILE A 61 2.71 2.75 -4.80
CA ILE A 61 1.60 3.71 -4.86
C ILE A 61 2.10 5.14 -4.59
N LEU A 62 2.94 5.34 -3.58
CA LEU A 62 3.49 6.66 -3.27
C LEU A 62 4.35 7.21 -4.42
N ARG A 63 5.08 6.35 -5.13
CA ARG A 63 5.83 6.77 -6.33
C ARG A 63 4.89 7.18 -7.45
N ASP A 64 3.79 6.46 -7.67
CA ASP A 64 2.80 6.81 -8.68
C ASP A 64 2.15 8.17 -8.37
N VAL A 65 1.70 8.37 -7.12
CA VAL A 65 1.15 9.66 -6.64
C VAL A 65 2.15 10.80 -6.83
N HIS A 66 3.43 10.56 -6.52
CA HIS A 66 4.47 11.57 -6.72
C HIS A 66 4.69 11.90 -8.21
N ARG A 67 4.66 10.90 -9.11
CA ARG A 67 4.78 11.12 -10.55
C ARG A 67 3.60 11.92 -11.09
N ASP A 68 2.37 11.60 -10.67
CA ASP A 68 1.17 12.33 -11.09
C ASP A 68 1.21 13.79 -10.64
N ALA A 69 1.60 14.04 -9.40
CA ALA A 69 1.78 15.40 -8.87
C ALA A 69 2.87 16.19 -9.63
N SER A 70 3.93 15.50 -10.06
CA SER A 70 5.03 16.11 -10.82
C SER A 70 4.66 16.36 -12.29
N GLY A 71 3.82 15.51 -12.88
CA GLY A 71 3.26 15.68 -14.23
C GLY A 71 2.22 16.81 -14.31
N LEU A 72 1.53 17.10 -13.21
CA LEU A 72 0.58 18.21 -13.08
C LEU A 72 1.26 19.60 -13.01
N ARG A 73 2.60 19.66 -12.91
CA ARG A 73 3.41 20.89 -12.91
C ARG A 73 3.97 21.28 -14.31
N ARG A 74 3.34 20.85 -15.40
CA ARG A 74 3.68 21.31 -16.76
C ARG A 74 2.58 22.15 -17.38
#